data_AF-A0A1A9ZUT7-F1
#
_entry.id   AF-A0A1A9ZUT7-F1
#
_cell.length_a   1.000
_cell.length_b   1.000
_cell.length_c   1.000
_cell.angle_alpha   90.00
_cell.angle_beta   90.00
_cell.angle_gamma   90.00
#
_symmetry.space_group_name_H-M   'P 1'
#
loop_
_entity.id
_entity.type
_entity.pdbx_description
1 polymer ?
#
loop_
_entity_poly.entity_id
_entity_poly.type
_entity_poly.pdbx_seq_one_letter_code
_entity_poly.pdbx_strand_id
1 'polypeptide(L)'
;MHVFPIIIRKWFAMLQIHADDIKEKEEPTQKKLRDIMKEVREECEKDIFKLYDILMKCNDGVDSKTETQETCEEQLFTFLQDQDAYLYKSFFDHLQ
;
A
#
# COMPACT_ATOMS: atom_id res chain seq x y z
N MET A 1 59.74 25.21 0.26
CA MET A 1 58.46 25.39 0.96
C MET A 1 57.54 24.25 0.58
N HIS A 2 57.46 23.24 1.45
CA HIS A 2 56.47 22.17 1.38
C HIS A 2 55.18 22.67 2.00
N VAL A 3 54.10 22.84 1.23
CA VAL A 3 52.76 22.79 1.84
C VAL A 3 51.70 22.33 0.84
N PHE A 4 51.12 21.16 1.14
CA PHE A 4 49.92 20.54 0.60
C PHE A 4 50.04 19.81 -0.76
N PRO A 5 49.71 18.50 -0.83
CA PRO A 5 48.53 17.93 -0.17
C PRO A 5 48.84 16.66 0.65
N ILE A 6 49.06 16.81 1.95
CA ILE A 6 48.99 15.69 2.92
C ILE A 6 47.52 15.38 3.29
N ILE A 7 46.57 16.22 2.88
CA ILE A 7 45.15 16.11 3.28
C ILE A 7 44.43 14.93 2.60
N ILE A 8 44.87 14.47 1.42
CA ILE A 8 44.18 13.38 0.69
C ILE A 8 44.43 12.00 1.35
N ARG A 9 45.55 11.82 2.05
CA ARG A 9 45.88 10.51 2.66
C ARG A 9 45.10 10.21 3.93
N LYS A 10 44.57 11.21 4.64
CA LYS A 10 43.80 10.99 5.88
C LYS A 10 42.33 10.64 5.63
N TRP A 11 41.75 11.02 4.49
CA TRP A 11 40.37 10.67 4.15
C TRP A 11 40.20 9.19 3.79
N PHE A 12 41.21 8.59 3.15
CA PHE A 12 41.14 7.16 2.77
C PHE A 12 41.28 6.20 3.95
N ALA A 13 41.84 6.62 5.09
CA ALA A 13 41.94 5.78 6.28
C ALA A 13 40.61 5.60 7.03
N MET A 14 39.62 6.46 6.78
CA MET A 14 38.29 6.34 7.38
C MET A 14 37.38 5.35 6.63
N LEU A 15 37.81 4.88 5.45
CA LEU A 15 37.07 3.96 4.59
C LEU A 15 37.63 2.52 4.66
N GLN A 16 38.12 2.09 5.82
CA GLN A 16 38.32 0.66 6.10
C GLN A 16 37.29 0.19 7.13
N ILE A 17 36.02 0.29 6.75
CA ILE A 17 34.98 -0.52 7.38
C ILE A 17 35.33 -1.98 7.03
N HIS A 18 35.78 -2.74 8.03
CA HIS A 18 35.98 -4.17 7.87
C HIS A 18 34.61 -4.81 7.62
N ALA A 19 34.44 -5.45 6.47
CA ALA A 19 33.19 -6.09 6.06
C ALA A 19 32.84 -7.34 6.89
N ASP A 20 33.70 -7.74 7.84
CA ASP A 20 33.57 -8.99 8.61
C ASP A 20 32.87 -8.83 9.97
N ASP A 21 32.45 -7.61 10.36
CA ASP A 21 31.75 -7.35 11.64
C ASP A 21 30.24 -7.08 11.49
N ILE A 22 29.61 -7.54 10.39
CA ILE A 22 28.15 -7.66 10.37
C ILE A 22 27.81 -8.89 11.19
N LYS A 23 27.75 -8.72 12.52
CA LYS A 23 26.94 -9.60 13.37
C LYS A 23 25.57 -9.62 12.74
N GLU A 24 25.15 -10.77 12.20
CA GLU A 24 23.76 -11.03 11.86
C GLU A 24 22.94 -10.62 13.07
N LYS A 25 22.33 -9.44 12.98
CA LYS A 25 21.28 -9.06 13.91
C LYS A 25 20.18 -10.06 13.61
N GLU A 26 19.96 -10.99 14.54
CA GLU A 26 18.76 -11.80 14.57
C GLU A 26 17.60 -10.87 14.23
N GLU A 27 16.96 -11.10 13.07
CA GLU A 27 15.79 -10.32 12.70
C GLU A 27 14.80 -10.46 13.86
N PRO A 28 14.37 -9.35 14.50
CA PRO A 28 13.31 -9.44 15.47
C PRO A 28 12.15 -10.12 14.74
N THR A 29 11.66 -11.22 15.30
CA THR A 29 10.52 -11.97 14.76
C THR A 29 9.43 -10.97 14.38
N GLN A 30 9.34 -10.63 13.09
CA GLN A 30 8.35 -9.70 12.60
C GLN A 30 7.04 -10.44 12.75
N LYS A 31 6.31 -10.16 13.84
CA LYS A 31 4.90 -10.50 13.92
C LYS A 31 4.28 -9.96 12.64
N LYS A 32 3.69 -10.85 11.83
CA LYS A 32 3.03 -10.49 10.57
C LYS A 32 2.09 -9.33 10.86
N LEU A 33 2.43 -8.14 10.35
CA LEU A 33 1.59 -6.96 10.50
C LEU A 33 0.26 -7.28 9.83
N ARG A 34 -0.84 -7.18 10.58
CA ARG A 34 -2.18 -7.42 10.03
C ARG A 34 -2.62 -6.20 9.23
N ASP A 35 -3.18 -6.44 8.05
CA ASP A 35 -3.80 -5.39 7.24
C ASP A 35 -5.27 -5.28 7.62
N ILE A 36 -5.52 -4.53 8.69
CA ILE A 36 -6.86 -4.31 9.24
C ILE A 36 -7.78 -3.64 8.21
N MET A 37 -7.24 -2.80 7.32
CA MET A 37 -8.06 -2.17 6.26
C MET A 37 -8.65 -3.21 5.32
N LYS A 38 -7.84 -4.22 4.97
CA LYS A 38 -8.30 -5.33 4.13
C LYS A 38 -9.35 -6.19 4.85
N GLU A 39 -9.11 -6.53 6.12
CA GLU A 39 -10.03 -7.33 6.93
C GLU A 39 -11.41 -6.66 7.01
N VAL A 40 -11.47 -5.38 7.38
CA VAL A 40 -12.74 -4.66 7.50
C VAL A 40 -13.44 -4.45 6.15
N ARG A 41 -12.68 -4.35 5.05
CA ARG A 41 -13.24 -4.25 3.69
C ARG A 41 -14.02 -5.52 3.31
N GLU A 42 -13.59 -6.69 3.76
CA GLU A 42 -14.23 -7.98 3.48
C GLU A 42 -15.51 -8.19 4.31
N GLU A 43 -15.69 -7.46 5.41
CA GLU A 43 -16.82 -7.56 6.34
C GLU A 43 -18.03 -6.67 5.98
N CYS A 44 -18.00 -5.96 4.85
CA CYS A 44 -19.03 -4.98 4.46
C CYS A 44 -20.48 -5.52 4.47
N GLU A 45 -21.44 -4.61 4.59
CA GLU A 45 -22.88 -4.94 4.63
C GLU A 45 -23.45 -5.47 3.30
N LYS A 46 -24.57 -6.19 3.38
CA LYS A 46 -25.30 -6.76 2.22
C LYS A 46 -25.68 -5.73 1.16
N ASP A 47 -25.94 -4.50 1.55
CA ASP A 47 -26.36 -3.45 0.61
C ASP A 47 -25.17 -2.91 -0.20
N ILE A 48 -23.96 -2.90 0.35
CA ILE A 48 -22.73 -2.53 -0.38
C ILE A 48 -22.42 -3.56 -1.46
N PHE A 49 -22.66 -4.86 -1.19
CA PHE A 49 -22.51 -5.89 -2.21
C PHE A 49 -23.45 -5.70 -3.41
N LYS A 50 -24.65 -5.13 -3.21
CA LYS A 50 -25.55 -4.79 -4.34
C LYS A 50 -24.97 -3.69 -5.22
N LEU A 51 -24.29 -2.69 -4.63
CA LEU A 51 -23.62 -1.64 -5.38
C LEU A 51 -22.44 -2.20 -6.17
N TYR A 52 -21.71 -3.16 -5.59
CA TYR A 52 -20.67 -3.90 -6.31
C TYR A 52 -21.25 -4.67 -7.50
N ASP A 53 -22.37 -5.37 -7.33
CA ASP A 53 -23.04 -6.07 -8.43
C ASP A 53 -23.47 -5.12 -9.56
N ILE A 54 -23.92 -3.91 -9.22
CA ILE A 54 -24.28 -2.87 -10.20
C ILE A 54 -23.03 -2.41 -10.96
N LEU A 55 -21.93 -2.17 -10.27
CA LEU A 55 -20.65 -1.81 -10.87
C LEU A 55 -20.16 -2.92 -11.82
N MET A 56 -20.22 -4.19 -11.40
CA MET A 56 -19.81 -5.32 -12.23
C MET A 56 -20.68 -5.45 -13.48
N LYS A 57 -21.99 -5.29 -13.37
CA LYS A 57 -22.89 -5.29 -14.53
C LYS A 57 -22.58 -4.16 -15.51
N CYS A 58 -22.21 -2.99 -15.01
CA CYS A 58 -21.76 -1.90 -15.87
C CYS A 58 -20.46 -2.28 -16.60
N ASN A 59 -19.46 -2.80 -15.87
CA ASN A 59 -18.19 -3.22 -16.46
C ASN A 59 -18.41 -4.28 -17.55
N ASP A 60 -19.20 -5.33 -17.27
CA ASP A 60 -19.55 -6.35 -18.26
C ASP A 60 -20.20 -5.73 -19.51
N GLY A 61 -21.06 -4.72 -19.32
CA GLY A 61 -21.72 -4.00 -20.39
C GLY A 61 -20.75 -3.16 -21.24
N VAL A 62 -19.83 -2.44 -20.61
CA VAL A 62 -18.81 -1.62 -21.28
C VAL A 62 -17.80 -2.51 -22.00
N ASP A 63 -17.28 -3.55 -21.34
CA ASP A 63 -16.28 -4.48 -21.88
C ASP A 63 -16.82 -5.31 -23.05
N SER A 64 -18.15 -5.52 -23.11
CA SER A 64 -18.79 -6.20 -24.24
C SER A 64 -18.80 -5.39 -25.54
N LYS A 65 -18.49 -4.09 -25.50
CA LYS A 65 -18.56 -3.19 -26.66
C LYS A 65 -17.21 -3.03 -27.32
N THR A 66 -17.17 -3.18 -28.64
CA THR A 66 -15.93 -3.02 -29.42
C THR A 66 -15.41 -1.59 -29.40
N GLU A 67 -16.31 -0.61 -29.42
CA GLU A 67 -16.02 0.82 -29.25
C GLU A 67 -17.16 1.47 -28.44
N THR A 68 -16.83 2.18 -27.37
CA THR A 68 -17.79 2.94 -26.55
C THR A 68 -17.09 4.09 -25.82
N GLN A 69 -17.85 5.15 -25.53
CA GLN A 69 -17.42 6.24 -24.63
C GLN A 69 -18.05 6.12 -23.24
N GLU A 70 -18.91 5.12 -23.04
CA GLU A 70 -19.51 4.83 -21.75
C GLU A 70 -18.45 4.41 -20.74
N THR A 71 -18.57 4.92 -19.51
CA THR A 71 -17.72 4.57 -18.39
C THR A 71 -18.59 4.14 -17.21
N CYS A 72 -17.98 3.43 -16.26
CA CYS A 72 -18.65 3.00 -15.03
C CYS A 72 -18.24 3.83 -13.81
N GLU A 73 -17.79 5.07 -14.04
CA GLU A 73 -17.27 5.95 -12.98
C GLU A 73 -18.33 6.27 -11.93
N GLU A 74 -19.57 6.52 -12.34
CA GLU A 74 -20.67 6.81 -11.41
C GLU A 74 -20.96 5.63 -10.47
N GLN A 75 -21.02 4.41 -11.01
CA GLN A 75 -21.24 3.19 -10.24
C GLN A 75 -20.04 2.91 -9.32
N LEU A 76 -18.82 3.20 -9.79
CA LEU A 76 -17.60 3.06 -9.00
C LEU A 76 -17.61 4.04 -7.81
N PHE A 77 -17.87 5.31 -8.04
CA PHE A 77 -17.91 6.31 -6.96
C PHE A 77 -19.03 6.04 -5.98
N THR A 78 -20.19 5.58 -6.44
CA THR A 78 -21.31 5.18 -5.56
C THR A 78 -20.91 4.01 -4.65
N PHE A 79 -20.31 2.96 -5.22
CA PHE A 79 -19.81 1.82 -4.45
C PHE A 79 -18.74 2.23 -3.44
N LEU A 80 -17.75 3.03 -3.87
CA LEU A 80 -16.66 3.48 -3.01
C LEU A 80 -17.15 4.36 -1.86
N GLN A 81 -18.09 5.26 -2.12
CA GLN A 81 -18.63 6.16 -1.10
C GLN A 81 -19.26 5.38 0.06
N ASP A 82 -20.05 4.35 -0.23
CA ASP A 82 -20.70 3.54 0.82
C ASP A 82 -19.71 2.58 1.48
N GLN A 83 -18.78 1.99 0.72
CA GLN A 83 -17.70 1.17 1.27
C GLN A 83 -16.82 1.98 2.24
N ASP A 84 -16.38 3.16 1.84
CA ASP A 84 -15.53 4.03 2.68
C ASP A 84 -16.29 4.53 3.90
N ALA A 85 -17.60 4.81 3.79
CA ALA A 85 -18.43 5.16 4.94
C ALA A 85 -18.54 4.02 5.96
N TYR A 86 -18.62 2.76 5.51
CA TYR A 86 -18.58 1.59 6.38
C TYR A 86 -17.19 1.41 7.01
N LEU A 87 -16.13 1.46 6.19
CA LEU A 87 -14.75 1.36 6.65
C LEU A 87 -14.46 2.39 7.74
N TYR A 88 -14.84 3.66 7.54
CA TYR A 88 -14.60 4.71 8.54
C TYR A 88 -15.26 4.41 9.88
N LYS A 89 -16.47 3.83 9.88
CA LYS A 89 -17.19 3.46 11.11
C LYS A 89 -16.55 2.29 11.83
N SER A 90 -16.03 1.30 11.10
CA SER A 90 -15.57 0.03 11.67
C SER A 90 -14.05 -0.05 11.86
N PHE A 91 -13.27 0.68 11.08
CA PHE A 91 -11.82 0.55 11.02
C PHE A 91 -11.12 0.81 12.35
N PHE A 92 -11.49 1.90 13.05
CA PHE A 92 -10.85 2.24 14.32
C PHE A 92 -11.23 1.30 15.47
N ASP A 93 -12.38 0.62 15.37
CA ASP A 93 -12.76 -0.41 16.34
C ASP A 93 -11.84 -1.65 16.22
N HIS A 94 -11.31 -1.92 15.02
CA HIS A 94 -10.40 -3.04 14.74
C HIS A 94 -8.91 -2.72 14.97
N LEU A 95 -8.58 -1.46 15.26
CA LEU A 95 -7.21 -1.02 15.57
C LEU A 95 -6.85 -1.11 17.06
N GLN A 96 -7.83 -1.38 17.93
CA GLN A 96 -7.66 -1.52 19.38
C GLN A 96 -7.10 -2.90 19.76
#